data_AF-A0A9D8XYB1-F1
#
_entry.id   AF-A0A9D8XYB1-F1
#
_cell.length_a   1.000
_cell.length_b   1.000
_cell.length_c   1.000
_cell.angle_alpha   90.00
_cell.angle_beta   90.00
_cell.angle_gamma   90.00
#
_symmetry.space_group_name_H-M   'P 1'
#
loop_
_entity.id
_entity.type
_entity.pdbx_description
1 polymer ?
#
loop_
_entity_poly.entity_id
_entity_poly.type
_entity_poly.pdbx_seq_one_letter_code
_entity_poly.pdbx_strand_id
1 'polypeptide(L)'
;MRKLFFTTLIAAVCSASAFAEYKMYLMGDTSFCRPADSFSINIGGDNIKISGNGEEASFSKAAVDGIKFLKPLVIDFSDLSASKNSPDGVTVDVVNSDVTVTFAEDFGVNHYDVIVTGKSDNGSLTINQSSKLTLTLDNLSLSAKGKSAINIVNSKNINVELIGDNKIGCSENNSEFNAAIYSEASLIFNTESDGNLSVKSNVHGIRSREGISLDNAQIAINADKDGVRANDYFILNSGSLDIEALGDGIDANKSYIIINGGSLSYKNSSTSVDVKALKCDSDLTVNGGNISLTLNGTDNKGFSTGKYEVNEATADSAFGNVIVNDGFIEVFMNGIMEDGDTSSCSALKADGDILIYGGEFNIESGEKNHRAKGLNADGDVKIYDAIINIEQKGDACRNIASENNIYIEGGKFDLYTTGGLINEGDVINESSASCIKADNGIFVSGTPEFILYSESVKGKGMNADSTIVINGGKIDCTIFGTGAKGLNCGYEFGGEIVIDGANTIVKVNIFGGGLHENDVDDSKASGIKSDGNVEIKNGKVTIDAANETESTTFEALRGISANNNVTISGGYTKITLDDATAKTYAIKADGKVYLKKGCLEYSCPDSEVAENVKVKPSPIFIEE
;
A
#
# COMPACT_ATOMS: atom_id res chain seq x y z
N MET A 1 12.35 -53.82 3.77
CA MET A 1 11.05 -54.54 3.68
C MET A 1 10.46 -54.71 5.08
N ARG A 2 9.73 -53.70 5.57
CA ARG A 2 8.85 -53.86 6.73
C ARG A 2 7.57 -54.52 6.21
N LYS A 3 7.19 -55.64 6.82
CA LYS A 3 6.10 -56.52 6.35
C LYS A 3 4.75 -55.84 6.54
N LEU A 4 4.12 -55.45 5.44
CA LEU A 4 2.71 -55.06 5.38
C LEU A 4 1.86 -56.34 5.57
N PHE A 5 1.18 -56.49 6.70
CA PHE A 5 0.21 -57.55 6.90
C PHE A 5 -1.13 -57.12 6.29
N PHE A 6 -1.32 -57.39 4.99
CA PHE A 6 -2.66 -57.47 4.41
C PHE A 6 -3.02 -58.95 4.25
N THR A 7 -3.73 -59.50 5.25
CA THR A 7 -4.45 -60.76 5.08
C THR A 7 -5.92 -60.46 4.87
N THR A 8 -6.38 -60.82 3.67
CA THR A 8 -7.76 -61.05 3.22
C THR A 8 -8.51 -59.86 2.61
N LEU A 9 -8.99 -60.11 1.39
CA LEU A 9 -9.94 -59.33 0.61
C LEU A 9 -11.12 -58.85 1.47
N ILE A 10 -11.19 -57.56 1.72
CA ILE A 10 -12.40 -56.89 2.20
C ILE A 10 -12.84 -55.96 1.07
N ALA A 11 -13.75 -56.43 0.22
CA ALA A 11 -14.68 -55.54 -0.44
C ALA A 11 -15.66 -55.06 0.65
N ALA A 12 -15.21 -54.10 1.46
CA ALA A 12 -16.07 -53.45 2.44
C ALA A 12 -16.98 -52.51 1.68
N VAL A 13 -18.17 -53.00 1.32
CA VAL A 13 -19.32 -52.10 1.17
C VAL A 13 -19.77 -51.76 2.59
N CYS A 14 -19.11 -50.78 3.20
CA CYS A 14 -19.49 -50.30 4.52
C CYS A 14 -20.79 -49.49 4.40
N SER A 15 -21.78 -49.82 5.22
CA SER A 15 -23.02 -49.04 5.31
C SER A 15 -22.74 -47.64 5.85
N ALA A 16 -23.19 -46.62 5.11
CA ALA A 16 -22.86 -45.20 5.27
C ALA A 16 -23.05 -44.60 6.68
N SER A 17 -23.92 -45.16 7.52
CA SER A 17 -24.29 -44.53 8.81
C SER A 17 -23.27 -44.67 9.94
N ALA A 18 -22.39 -45.69 9.92
CA ALA A 18 -21.44 -45.92 11.02
C ALA A 18 -20.12 -45.15 10.87
N PHE A 19 -19.83 -44.63 9.67
CA PHE A 19 -18.56 -43.98 9.33
C PHE A 19 -18.71 -42.52 8.91
N ALA A 20 -19.91 -41.95 8.83
CA ALA A 20 -20.15 -40.55 8.44
C ALA A 20 -19.33 -39.52 9.24
N GLU A 21 -18.91 -39.86 10.47
CA GLU A 21 -18.09 -39.02 11.35
C GLU A 21 -16.57 -39.23 11.22
N TYR A 22 -16.11 -40.13 10.34
CA TYR A 22 -14.69 -40.47 10.20
C TYR A 22 -14.11 -39.90 8.90
N LYS A 23 -12.90 -39.37 8.99
CA LYS A 23 -12.07 -39.05 7.82
C LYS A 23 -11.02 -40.14 7.62
N MET A 24 -10.83 -40.52 6.36
CA MET A 24 -9.80 -41.48 5.95
C MET A 24 -8.48 -40.76 5.68
N TYR A 25 -7.38 -41.32 6.17
CA TYR A 25 -6.02 -40.82 6.01
C TYR A 25 -5.12 -41.88 5.40
N LEU A 26 -4.40 -41.52 4.35
CA LEU A 26 -3.29 -42.31 3.78
C LEU A 26 -1.98 -41.89 4.46
N MET A 27 -1.26 -42.83 5.05
CA MET A 27 0.02 -42.59 5.74
C MET A 27 1.18 -42.68 4.75
N GLY A 28 2.26 -41.89 4.91
CA GLY A 28 3.39 -41.81 3.98
C GLY A 28 3.72 -40.35 3.68
N ASP A 29 3.55 -39.90 2.43
CA ASP A 29 3.82 -38.51 1.99
C ASP A 29 2.57 -37.73 1.51
N THR A 30 1.40 -38.38 1.47
CA THR A 30 0.17 -37.79 0.92
C THR A 30 -0.99 -37.87 1.92
N SER A 31 -1.33 -36.75 2.55
CA SER A 31 -2.53 -36.60 3.39
C SER A 31 -3.78 -36.46 2.52
N PHE A 32 -4.20 -37.53 1.85
CA PHE A 32 -5.49 -37.54 1.17
C PHE A 32 -6.59 -37.78 2.20
N CYS A 33 -7.54 -36.84 2.28
CA CYS A 33 -8.71 -36.90 3.16
C CYS A 33 -9.97 -36.87 2.31
N ARG A 34 -10.98 -37.67 2.69
CA ARG A 34 -12.28 -37.67 2.02
C ARG A 34 -13.43 -37.83 3.01
N PRO A 35 -14.52 -37.04 2.88
CA PRO A 35 -15.70 -37.20 3.73
C PRO A 35 -16.42 -38.52 3.43
N ALA A 36 -16.90 -39.16 4.49
CA ALA A 36 -17.38 -40.53 4.49
C ALA A 36 -18.89 -40.66 4.21
N ASP A 37 -19.35 -40.24 3.03
CA ASP A 37 -20.73 -40.52 2.60
C ASP A 37 -20.81 -41.84 1.83
N SER A 38 -19.92 -42.03 0.84
CA SER A 38 -19.65 -43.32 0.20
C SER A 38 -18.31 -43.28 -0.54
N PHE A 39 -17.43 -44.22 -0.24
CA PHE A 39 -16.18 -44.40 -0.98
C PHE A 39 -15.87 -45.89 -1.17
N SER A 40 -15.13 -46.21 -2.22
CA SER A 40 -14.58 -47.54 -2.48
C SER A 40 -13.06 -47.46 -2.54
N ILE A 41 -12.38 -48.36 -1.84
CA ILE A 41 -10.92 -48.51 -1.95
C ILE A 41 -10.65 -49.74 -2.81
N ASN A 42 -9.97 -49.56 -3.93
CA ASN A 42 -9.50 -50.64 -4.78
C ASN A 42 -7.97 -50.73 -4.71
N ILE A 43 -7.49 -51.83 -4.13
CA ILE A 43 -6.05 -52.11 -3.99
C ILE A 43 -5.67 -53.13 -5.07
N GLY A 44 -5.24 -52.65 -6.23
CA GLY A 44 -4.93 -53.48 -7.40
C GLY A 44 -3.73 -52.96 -8.20
N GLY A 45 -2.93 -53.85 -8.78
CA GLY A 45 -1.68 -53.46 -9.48
C GLY A 45 -0.68 -52.75 -8.54
N ASP A 46 0.02 -51.74 -9.05
CA ASP A 46 0.98 -50.93 -8.27
C ASP A 46 0.34 -49.78 -7.48
N ASN A 47 -0.98 -49.61 -7.55
CA ASN A 47 -1.68 -48.44 -7.01
C ASN A 47 -2.81 -48.80 -6.00
N ILE A 48 -3.15 -47.81 -5.17
CA ILE A 48 -4.35 -47.74 -4.33
C ILE A 48 -5.26 -46.70 -4.97
N LYS A 49 -6.47 -47.11 -5.38
CA LYS A 49 -7.48 -46.22 -5.95
C LYS A 49 -8.59 -45.98 -4.92
N ILE A 50 -8.98 -44.74 -4.73
CA ILE A 50 -10.07 -44.34 -3.84
C ILE A 50 -11.10 -43.60 -4.67
N SER A 51 -12.31 -44.13 -4.75
CA SER A 51 -13.39 -43.62 -5.62
C SER A 51 -14.66 -43.32 -4.82
N GLY A 52 -15.50 -42.42 -5.33
CA GLY A 52 -16.81 -42.05 -4.75
C GLY A 52 -17.24 -40.64 -5.17
N ASN A 53 -18.49 -40.24 -4.92
CA ASN A 53 -19.05 -38.94 -5.34
C ASN A 53 -18.72 -38.56 -6.82
N GLY A 54 -18.50 -39.55 -7.68
CA GLY A 54 -18.10 -39.35 -9.09
C GLY A 54 -16.60 -39.15 -9.34
N GLU A 55 -15.75 -39.06 -8.31
CA GLU A 55 -14.30 -38.84 -8.43
C GLU A 55 -13.46 -40.05 -8.00
N GLU A 56 -12.29 -40.23 -8.61
CA GLU A 56 -11.30 -41.25 -8.28
C GLU A 56 -9.90 -40.64 -8.12
N ALA A 57 -9.27 -40.90 -6.97
CA ALA A 57 -7.87 -40.58 -6.71
C ALA A 57 -7.03 -41.87 -6.73
N SER A 58 -5.82 -41.81 -7.30
CA SER A 58 -4.93 -42.97 -7.44
C SER A 58 -3.55 -42.67 -6.85
N PHE A 59 -3.09 -43.53 -5.95
CA PHE A 59 -1.83 -43.39 -5.21
C PHE A 59 -0.92 -44.59 -5.47
N SER A 60 0.38 -44.38 -5.57
CA SER A 60 1.35 -45.48 -5.65
C SER A 60 1.39 -46.24 -4.33
N LYS A 61 1.33 -47.58 -4.37
CA LYS A 61 1.47 -48.42 -3.16
C LYS A 61 2.80 -48.22 -2.45
N ALA A 62 3.86 -47.89 -3.19
CA ALA A 62 5.17 -47.63 -2.61
C ALA A 62 5.23 -46.33 -1.80
N ALA A 63 4.26 -45.42 -1.99
CA ALA A 63 4.18 -44.14 -1.29
C ALA A 63 3.18 -44.16 -0.11
N VAL A 64 2.52 -45.30 0.14
CA VAL A 64 1.48 -45.44 1.16
C VAL A 64 1.92 -46.49 2.19
N ASP A 65 2.19 -46.02 3.41
CA ASP A 65 2.61 -46.84 4.55
C ASP A 65 1.44 -47.43 5.35
N GLY A 66 0.21 -46.92 5.14
CA GLY A 66 -0.99 -47.38 5.82
C GLY A 66 -2.25 -46.56 5.52
N ILE A 67 -3.41 -47.02 5.98
CA ILE A 67 -4.70 -46.30 5.93
C ILE A 67 -5.27 -46.24 7.35
N LYS A 68 -5.65 -45.05 7.82
CA LYS A 68 -6.30 -44.84 9.12
C LYS A 68 -7.63 -44.12 8.95
N PHE A 69 -8.59 -44.39 9.82
CA PHE A 69 -9.84 -43.65 9.93
C PHE A 69 -9.87 -42.96 11.28
N LEU A 70 -9.94 -41.63 11.28
CA LEU A 70 -9.95 -40.83 12.51
C LEU A 70 -11.23 -40.01 12.55
N LYS A 71 -11.85 -39.94 13.73
CA LYS A 71 -12.88 -38.94 13.99
C LYS A 71 -12.20 -37.59 14.25
N PRO A 72 -12.75 -36.47 13.78
CA PRO A 72 -12.35 -35.16 14.24
C PRO A 72 -12.41 -35.07 15.77
N LEU A 73 -11.44 -34.41 16.39
CA LEU A 73 -11.55 -34.06 17.81
C LEU A 73 -12.55 -32.91 17.93
N VAL A 74 -13.56 -33.05 18.79
CA VAL A 74 -14.52 -31.97 19.08
C VAL A 74 -14.28 -31.42 20.48
N ILE A 75 -14.15 -30.11 20.59
CA ILE A 75 -14.02 -29.38 21.85
C ILE A 75 -15.20 -28.42 21.95
N ASP A 76 -16.14 -28.71 22.84
CA ASP A 76 -17.27 -27.84 23.14
C ASP A 76 -17.03 -27.11 24.47
N PHE A 77 -16.78 -25.80 24.42
CA PHE A 77 -16.58 -24.99 25.61
C PHE A 77 -17.85 -24.85 26.49
N SER A 78 -19.02 -25.19 25.96
CA SER A 78 -20.27 -25.26 26.74
C SER A 78 -20.36 -26.54 27.57
N ASP A 79 -19.67 -27.61 27.15
CA ASP A 79 -19.58 -28.89 27.84
C ASP A 79 -18.20 -29.54 27.68
N LEU A 80 -17.25 -29.10 28.50
CA LEU A 80 -15.90 -29.67 28.57
C LEU A 80 -15.85 -31.06 29.23
N SER A 81 -16.99 -31.64 29.64
CA SER A 81 -17.04 -33.03 30.10
C SER A 81 -17.02 -34.00 28.91
N ALA A 82 -17.61 -33.60 27.78
CA ALA A 82 -17.61 -34.35 26.53
C ALA A 82 -16.26 -34.32 25.81
N SER A 83 -15.45 -33.27 26.00
CA SER A 83 -14.12 -33.11 25.39
C SER A 83 -13.05 -34.09 25.91
N LYS A 84 -13.43 -35.06 26.75
CA LYS A 84 -12.58 -36.15 27.24
C LYS A 84 -12.68 -37.44 26.43
N ASN A 85 -13.53 -37.50 25.39
CA ASN A 85 -13.61 -38.61 24.44
C ASN A 85 -12.62 -38.41 23.28
N SER A 86 -11.34 -38.24 23.60
CA SER A 86 -10.29 -37.97 22.62
C SER A 86 -10.07 -39.16 21.67
N PRO A 87 -9.81 -38.94 20.38
CA PRO A 87 -9.33 -39.99 19.48
C PRO A 87 -8.02 -40.61 19.98
N ASP A 88 -7.72 -41.84 19.54
CA ASP A 88 -6.45 -42.49 19.85
C ASP A 88 -5.24 -41.61 19.47
N GLY A 89 -4.25 -41.52 20.36
CA GLY A 89 -3.05 -40.71 20.16
C GLY A 89 -3.21 -39.22 20.49
N VAL A 90 -4.37 -38.81 21.04
CA VAL A 90 -4.64 -37.43 21.46
C VAL A 90 -4.96 -37.38 22.95
N THR A 91 -4.24 -36.55 23.69
CA THR A 91 -4.55 -36.22 25.09
C THR A 91 -5.25 -34.87 25.14
N VAL A 92 -6.34 -34.78 25.90
CA VAL A 92 -7.04 -33.52 26.17
C VAL A 92 -7.08 -33.30 27.66
N ASP A 93 -6.29 -32.33 28.13
CA ASP A 93 -6.23 -31.92 29.52
C ASP A 93 -7.08 -30.67 29.72
N VAL A 94 -8.00 -30.73 30.69
CA VAL A 94 -8.84 -29.59 31.05
C VAL A 94 -8.55 -29.19 32.49
N VAL A 95 -8.03 -27.97 32.66
CA VAL A 95 -7.77 -27.37 33.97
C VAL A 95 -8.58 -26.08 34.06
N ASN A 96 -9.56 -26.05 34.97
CA ASN A 96 -10.61 -25.01 34.97
C ASN A 96 -11.35 -24.97 33.63
N SER A 97 -11.33 -23.84 32.93
CA SER A 97 -11.88 -23.67 31.57
C SER A 97 -10.79 -23.65 30.49
N ASP A 98 -9.58 -24.07 30.82
CA ASP A 98 -8.45 -24.10 29.88
C ASP A 98 -8.26 -25.52 29.38
N VAL A 99 -8.16 -25.65 28.05
CA VAL A 99 -8.03 -26.91 27.35
C VAL A 99 -6.64 -26.97 26.72
N THR A 100 -5.89 -28.02 27.01
CA THR A 100 -4.63 -28.35 26.33
C THR A 100 -4.79 -29.64 25.57
N VAL A 101 -4.55 -29.61 24.27
CA VAL A 101 -4.59 -30.77 23.38
C VAL A 101 -3.16 -31.13 23.00
N THR A 102 -2.74 -32.35 23.27
CA THR A 102 -1.42 -32.86 22.89
C THR A 102 -1.57 -34.07 21.99
N PHE A 103 -0.96 -34.01 20.81
CA PHE A 103 -0.93 -35.12 19.85
C PHE A 103 0.38 -35.89 19.99
N ALA A 104 0.31 -37.23 20.00
CA ALA A 104 1.49 -38.08 20.07
C ALA A 104 2.37 -37.92 18.81
N GLU A 105 3.68 -37.72 19.01
CA GLU A 105 4.65 -37.40 17.95
C GLU A 105 4.75 -38.47 16.84
N ASP A 106 4.39 -39.72 17.13
CA ASP A 106 4.59 -40.89 16.26
C ASP A 106 3.30 -41.68 15.97
N PHE A 107 2.14 -41.01 15.92
CA PHE A 107 0.89 -41.70 15.57
C PHE A 107 0.77 -42.04 14.07
N GLY A 108 1.74 -41.63 13.24
CA GLY A 108 1.87 -41.97 11.83
C GLY A 108 0.85 -41.30 10.88
N VAL A 109 0.04 -40.38 11.40
CA VAL A 109 -0.74 -39.43 10.60
C VAL A 109 -0.03 -38.08 10.64
N ASN A 110 -0.01 -37.39 9.50
CA ASN A 110 0.64 -36.09 9.31
C ASN A 110 -0.37 -34.92 9.26
N HIS A 111 -1.65 -35.20 9.55
CA HIS A 111 -2.75 -34.23 9.53
C HIS A 111 -3.81 -34.64 10.56
N TYR A 112 -4.35 -33.66 11.29
CA TYR A 112 -5.46 -33.82 12.23
C TYR A 112 -6.55 -32.79 12.02
N ASP A 113 -7.80 -33.13 12.35
CA ASP A 113 -8.92 -32.19 12.39
C ASP A 113 -9.36 -31.94 13.83
N VAL A 114 -9.49 -30.67 14.20
CA VAL A 114 -10.04 -30.22 15.48
C VAL A 114 -11.19 -29.26 15.22
N ILE A 115 -12.37 -29.57 15.74
CA ILE A 115 -13.56 -28.72 15.69
C ILE A 115 -13.76 -28.13 17.08
N VAL A 116 -13.90 -26.80 17.15
CA VAL A 116 -14.06 -26.07 18.40
C VAL A 116 -15.34 -25.25 18.35
N THR A 117 -16.19 -25.42 19.36
CA THR A 117 -17.51 -24.80 19.45
C THR A 117 -17.83 -24.37 20.89
N GLY A 118 -19.00 -23.79 21.08
CA GLY A 118 -19.52 -23.44 22.38
C GLY A 118 -19.00 -22.10 22.91
N LYS A 119 -19.12 -21.90 24.22
CA LYS A 119 -18.80 -20.61 24.84
C LYS A 119 -18.00 -20.72 26.14
N SER A 120 -16.98 -19.90 26.29
CA SER A 120 -16.34 -19.61 27.58
C SER A 120 -15.89 -18.15 27.68
N ASP A 121 -16.21 -17.50 28.80
CA ASP A 121 -15.85 -16.09 29.06
C ASP A 121 -14.45 -15.95 29.72
N ASN A 122 -13.83 -17.07 30.10
CA ASN A 122 -12.47 -17.10 30.66
C ASN A 122 -11.83 -18.49 30.47
N GLY A 123 -11.68 -18.92 29.22
CA GLY A 123 -11.02 -20.16 28.87
C GLY A 123 -10.00 -19.94 27.76
N SER A 124 -9.04 -20.85 27.64
CA SER A 124 -8.10 -20.89 26.52
C SER A 124 -8.01 -22.27 25.91
N LEU A 125 -7.65 -22.34 24.64
CA LEU A 125 -7.29 -23.55 23.92
C LEU A 125 -5.80 -23.48 23.57
N THR A 126 -5.03 -24.49 23.99
CA THR A 126 -3.66 -24.70 23.53
C THR A 126 -3.60 -26.02 22.77
N ILE A 127 -3.18 -25.98 21.50
CA ILE A 127 -2.94 -27.15 20.67
C ILE A 127 -1.43 -27.32 20.51
N ASN A 128 -0.92 -28.48 20.94
CA ASN A 128 0.48 -28.86 20.85
C ASN A 128 0.63 -30.12 19.99
N GLN A 129 1.20 -29.98 18.79
CA GLN A 129 1.40 -31.08 17.85
C GLN A 129 2.50 -30.75 16.85
N SER A 130 3.09 -31.74 16.19
CA SER A 130 4.17 -31.57 15.20
C SER A 130 3.75 -31.76 13.73
N SER A 131 2.45 -31.88 13.48
CA SER A 131 1.86 -32.22 12.17
C SER A 131 0.98 -31.08 11.61
N LYS A 132 0.44 -31.25 10.40
CA LYS A 132 -0.54 -30.30 9.84
C LYS A 132 -1.86 -30.37 10.61
N LEU A 133 -2.61 -29.28 10.62
CA LEU A 133 -3.90 -29.17 11.31
C LEU A 133 -4.97 -28.57 10.41
N THR A 134 -6.18 -29.08 10.49
CA THR A 134 -7.38 -28.29 10.21
C THR A 134 -8.06 -27.94 11.53
N LEU A 135 -8.19 -26.64 11.81
CA LEU A 135 -8.92 -26.09 12.94
C LEU A 135 -10.24 -25.49 12.44
N THR A 136 -11.36 -26.09 12.80
CA THR A 136 -12.69 -25.54 12.49
C THR A 136 -13.20 -24.79 13.71
N LEU A 137 -13.50 -23.50 13.55
CA LEU A 137 -14.23 -22.72 14.55
C LEU A 137 -15.71 -22.71 14.15
N ASP A 138 -16.56 -23.32 14.96
CA ASP A 138 -17.99 -23.49 14.67
C ASP A 138 -18.85 -22.81 15.74
N ASN A 139 -19.33 -21.60 15.44
CA ASN A 139 -20.11 -20.76 16.36
C ASN A 139 -19.44 -20.58 17.74
N LEU A 140 -18.10 -20.52 17.76
CA LEU A 140 -17.30 -20.44 18.97
C LEU A 140 -17.32 -19.03 19.56
N SER A 141 -17.53 -18.91 20.87
CA SER A 141 -17.33 -17.68 21.62
C SER A 141 -16.34 -17.91 22.77
N LEU A 142 -15.06 -17.63 22.55
CA LEU A 142 -13.99 -17.91 23.51
C LEU A 142 -13.24 -16.63 23.91
N SER A 143 -13.31 -16.25 25.18
CA SER A 143 -12.53 -15.16 25.75
C SER A 143 -11.59 -15.65 26.84
N ALA A 144 -10.40 -15.06 26.89
CA ALA A 144 -9.38 -15.33 27.89
C ALA A 144 -8.97 -14.05 28.63
N LYS A 145 -8.57 -14.19 29.89
CA LYS A 145 -8.03 -13.10 30.72
C LYS A 145 -6.54 -13.31 31.01
N GLY A 146 -5.71 -12.32 30.69
CA GLY A 146 -4.26 -12.36 30.94
C GLY A 146 -3.50 -13.43 30.13
N LYS A 147 -4.13 -14.03 29.12
CA LYS A 147 -3.57 -15.05 28.22
C LYS A 147 -4.31 -15.04 26.88
N SER A 148 -3.70 -15.64 25.87
CA SER A 148 -4.32 -15.85 24.56
C SER A 148 -5.44 -16.88 24.62
N ALA A 149 -6.50 -16.64 23.85
CA ALA A 149 -7.65 -17.54 23.79
C ALA A 149 -7.36 -18.80 22.97
N ILE A 150 -6.59 -18.67 21.88
CA ILE A 150 -6.15 -19.82 21.08
C ILE A 150 -4.64 -19.74 20.89
N ASN A 151 -3.94 -20.83 21.22
CA ASN A 151 -2.51 -21.01 21.06
C ASN A 151 -2.24 -22.28 20.28
N ILE A 152 -1.44 -22.19 19.23
CA ILE A 152 -0.98 -23.35 18.45
C ILE A 152 0.54 -23.39 18.49
N VAL A 153 1.09 -24.43 19.10
CA VAL A 153 2.53 -24.57 19.37
C VAL A 153 3.06 -25.89 18.80
N ASN A 154 4.35 -25.90 18.48
CA ASN A 154 5.10 -26.99 17.85
C ASN A 154 4.57 -27.46 16.49
N SER A 155 3.60 -26.76 15.88
CA SER A 155 2.83 -27.24 14.73
C SER A 155 3.46 -26.91 13.37
N LYS A 156 2.90 -27.50 12.31
CA LYS A 156 3.09 -27.05 10.92
C LYS A 156 1.88 -26.25 10.45
N ASN A 157 1.82 -25.88 9.17
CA ASN A 157 0.72 -25.12 8.57
C ASN A 157 -0.66 -25.54 9.08
N ILE A 158 -1.44 -24.54 9.50
CA ILE A 158 -2.78 -24.68 10.05
C ILE A 158 -3.78 -24.17 9.02
N ASN A 159 -4.66 -25.04 8.53
CA ASN A 159 -5.86 -24.62 7.82
C ASN A 159 -6.94 -24.25 8.84
N VAL A 160 -7.47 -23.05 8.77
CA VAL A 160 -8.57 -22.60 9.63
C VAL A 160 -9.85 -22.51 8.80
N GLU A 161 -10.87 -23.25 9.20
CA GLU A 161 -12.23 -23.16 8.65
C GLU A 161 -13.09 -22.36 9.63
N LEU A 162 -13.91 -21.45 9.14
CA LEU A 162 -14.85 -20.68 9.94
C LEU A 162 -16.26 -21.11 9.59
N ILE A 163 -17.05 -21.50 10.58
CA ILE A 163 -18.48 -21.84 10.44
C ILE A 163 -19.28 -20.97 11.40
N GLY A 164 -20.32 -20.31 10.89
CA GLY A 164 -21.18 -19.42 11.67
C GLY A 164 -20.44 -18.22 12.26
N ASP A 165 -20.93 -17.71 13.39
CA ASP A 165 -20.40 -16.49 14.02
C ASP A 165 -19.39 -16.83 15.12
N ASN A 166 -18.10 -16.61 14.86
CA ASN A 166 -17.02 -16.89 15.82
C ASN A 166 -16.53 -15.61 16.49
N LYS A 167 -16.29 -15.65 17.81
CA LYS A 167 -15.86 -14.52 18.64
C LYS A 167 -14.70 -14.94 19.53
N ILE A 168 -13.54 -14.33 19.33
CA ILE A 168 -12.33 -14.60 20.11
C ILE A 168 -11.89 -13.34 20.86
N GLY A 169 -11.63 -13.49 22.15
CA GLY A 169 -11.32 -12.38 23.05
C GLY A 169 -10.04 -12.57 23.87
N CYS A 170 -9.22 -11.54 23.98
CA CYS A 170 -8.17 -11.45 25.01
C CYS A 170 -8.33 -10.14 25.78
N SER A 171 -8.80 -10.24 27.02
CA SER A 171 -8.85 -9.10 27.94
C SER A 171 -7.63 -9.12 28.87
N GLU A 172 -7.07 -7.93 29.14
CA GLU A 172 -5.80 -7.74 29.86
C GLU A 172 -4.55 -8.09 29.04
N ASN A 173 -3.42 -7.51 29.43
CA ASN A 173 -2.13 -7.80 28.83
C ASN A 173 -1.74 -9.25 29.05
N ASN A 174 -1.31 -9.92 27.99
CA ASN A 174 -0.64 -11.22 28.07
C ASN A 174 0.75 -11.12 27.45
N SER A 175 1.79 -11.53 28.18
CA SER A 175 3.18 -11.33 27.76
C SER A 175 3.79 -12.53 27.02
N GLU A 176 3.25 -13.74 27.22
CA GLU A 176 3.82 -14.98 26.67
C GLU A 176 3.67 -15.03 25.14
N PHE A 177 2.44 -14.97 24.64
CA PHE A 177 2.14 -15.04 23.20
C PHE A 177 1.80 -13.67 22.59
N ASN A 178 1.24 -12.77 23.41
CA ASN A 178 0.92 -11.38 23.12
C ASN A 178 -0.09 -11.19 21.98
N ALA A 179 -1.03 -12.14 21.82
CA ALA A 179 -2.14 -12.04 20.85
C ALA A 179 -3.44 -12.66 21.40
N ALA A 180 -4.59 -12.48 20.73
CA ALA A 180 -5.81 -13.24 21.05
C ALA A 180 -5.76 -14.65 20.43
N ILE A 181 -5.27 -14.73 19.19
CA ILE A 181 -4.94 -15.97 18.48
C ILE A 181 -3.44 -15.96 18.19
N TYR A 182 -2.72 -16.98 18.66
CA TYR A 182 -1.30 -17.15 18.42
C TYR A 182 -0.99 -18.49 17.77
N SER A 183 -0.06 -18.48 16.82
CA SER A 183 0.48 -19.69 16.21
C SER A 183 1.99 -19.60 16.01
N GLU A 184 2.71 -20.68 16.31
CA GLU A 184 4.11 -20.84 15.90
C GLU A 184 4.27 -21.17 14.41
N ALA A 185 3.19 -21.61 13.76
CA ALA A 185 3.17 -21.95 12.34
C ALA A 185 2.25 -21.04 11.55
N SER A 186 2.29 -21.17 10.22
CA SER A 186 1.43 -20.41 9.32
C SER A 186 -0.06 -20.67 9.57
N LEU A 187 -0.88 -19.61 9.60
CA LEU A 187 -2.35 -19.69 9.68
C LEU A 187 -2.97 -19.39 8.32
N ILE A 188 -3.65 -20.38 7.74
CA ILE A 188 -4.30 -20.28 6.43
C ILE A 188 -5.81 -20.33 6.67
N PHE A 189 -6.45 -19.17 6.71
CA PHE A 189 -7.91 -19.08 6.82
C PHE A 189 -8.52 -19.34 5.45
N ASN A 190 -8.82 -20.60 5.18
CA ASN A 190 -9.39 -21.05 3.92
C ASN A 190 -10.76 -21.62 4.23
N THR A 191 -11.79 -20.82 3.93
CA THR A 191 -13.18 -21.11 4.26
C THR A 191 -14.00 -21.29 2.99
N GLU A 192 -14.68 -22.44 2.91
CA GLU A 192 -15.69 -22.67 1.87
C GLU A 192 -17.08 -22.18 2.31
N SER A 193 -17.24 -21.85 3.61
CA SER A 193 -18.48 -21.37 4.20
C SER A 193 -18.50 -19.84 4.39
N ASP A 194 -19.69 -19.27 4.60
CA ASP A 194 -19.91 -17.85 4.93
C ASP A 194 -19.60 -17.51 6.41
N GLY A 195 -18.83 -18.35 7.09
CA GLY A 195 -18.45 -18.15 8.49
C GLY A 195 -17.59 -16.90 8.70
N ASN A 196 -17.78 -16.26 9.85
CA ASN A 196 -17.05 -15.05 10.22
C ASN A 196 -16.30 -15.22 11.54
N LEU A 197 -15.26 -14.39 11.71
CA LEU A 197 -14.45 -14.31 12.91
C LEU A 197 -14.34 -12.86 13.38
N SER A 198 -14.83 -12.58 14.58
CA SER A 198 -14.62 -11.32 15.30
C SER A 198 -13.58 -11.50 16.39
N VAL A 199 -12.51 -10.70 16.37
CA VAL A 199 -11.43 -10.72 17.36
C VAL A 199 -11.42 -9.41 18.15
N LYS A 200 -11.42 -9.49 19.49
CA LYS A 200 -11.23 -8.34 20.36
C LYS A 200 -10.04 -8.57 21.30
N SER A 201 -9.04 -7.71 21.26
CA SER A 201 -7.78 -7.94 21.95
C SER A 201 -7.21 -6.68 22.61
N ASN A 202 -6.83 -6.78 23.88
CA ASN A 202 -6.01 -5.77 24.56
C ASN A 202 -4.50 -5.90 24.24
N VAL A 203 -4.14 -6.79 23.31
CA VAL A 203 -2.79 -6.99 22.74
C VAL A 203 -2.91 -7.08 21.22
N HIS A 204 -2.05 -7.85 20.52
CA HIS A 204 -2.26 -8.09 19.08
C HIS A 204 -3.54 -8.89 18.84
N GLY A 205 -4.19 -8.72 17.68
CA GLY A 205 -5.35 -9.54 17.30
C GLY A 205 -4.93 -10.99 17.00
N ILE A 206 -4.34 -11.18 15.83
CA ILE A 206 -3.86 -12.48 15.33
C ILE A 206 -2.35 -12.41 15.12
N ARG A 207 -1.61 -13.38 15.65
CA ARG A 207 -0.16 -13.45 15.50
C ARG A 207 0.29 -14.83 15.02
N SER A 208 1.10 -14.85 13.96
CA SER A 208 1.87 -16.04 13.56
C SER A 208 3.38 -15.75 13.65
N ARG A 209 4.17 -16.76 14.03
CA ARG A 209 5.63 -16.72 13.91
C ARG A 209 6.13 -16.96 12.48
N GLU A 210 5.24 -17.40 11.59
CA GLU A 210 5.46 -17.57 10.15
C GLU A 210 4.49 -16.65 9.38
N GLY A 211 3.67 -17.18 8.46
CA GLY A 211 2.77 -16.40 7.63
C GLY A 211 1.28 -16.50 7.97
N ILE A 212 0.48 -15.59 7.41
CA ILE A 212 -0.97 -15.61 7.48
C ILE A 212 -1.54 -15.45 6.06
N SER A 213 -2.46 -16.33 5.66
CA SER A 213 -3.18 -16.25 4.39
C SER A 213 -4.68 -16.22 4.64
N LEU A 214 -5.39 -15.36 3.91
CA LEU A 214 -6.84 -15.28 3.91
C LEU A 214 -7.39 -15.66 2.52
N ASP A 215 -8.12 -16.77 2.50
CA ASP A 215 -8.74 -17.39 1.34
C ASP A 215 -10.25 -17.44 1.60
N ASN A 216 -10.96 -16.41 1.13
CA ASN A 216 -12.40 -16.19 1.30
C ASN A 216 -12.86 -15.95 2.76
N ALA A 217 -11.95 -15.65 3.68
CA ALA A 217 -12.27 -15.43 5.09
C ALA A 217 -12.94 -14.07 5.37
N GLN A 218 -13.91 -14.04 6.29
CA GLN A 218 -14.54 -12.80 6.79
C GLN A 218 -14.07 -12.55 8.23
N ILE A 219 -13.17 -11.58 8.42
CA ILE A 219 -12.51 -11.33 9.71
C ILE A 219 -12.64 -9.86 10.09
N ALA A 220 -13.08 -9.60 11.33
CA ALA A 220 -13.07 -8.27 11.95
C ALA A 220 -12.20 -8.29 13.21
N ILE A 221 -11.30 -7.32 13.38
CA ILE A 221 -10.33 -7.25 14.48
C ILE A 221 -10.39 -5.88 15.14
N ASN A 222 -10.55 -5.84 16.46
CA ASN A 222 -10.32 -4.66 17.29
C ASN A 222 -9.18 -4.95 18.27
N ALA A 223 -8.06 -4.24 18.15
CA ALA A 223 -6.82 -4.51 18.89
C ALA A 223 -6.18 -3.25 19.52
N ASP A 224 -5.70 -3.36 20.76
CA ASP A 224 -4.93 -2.29 21.42
C ASP A 224 -3.45 -2.24 20.95
N LYS A 225 -3.00 -3.23 20.17
CA LYS A 225 -1.71 -3.25 19.46
C LYS A 225 -1.98 -3.54 17.98
N ASP A 226 -1.08 -4.25 17.29
CA ASP A 226 -1.28 -4.57 15.88
C ASP A 226 -2.49 -5.50 15.67
N GLY A 227 -3.26 -5.26 14.61
CA GLY A 227 -4.38 -6.12 14.24
C GLY A 227 -3.90 -7.52 13.89
N VAL A 228 -2.97 -7.60 12.94
CA VAL A 228 -2.33 -8.81 12.45
C VAL A 228 -0.82 -8.68 12.52
N ARG A 229 -0.15 -9.73 13.01
CA ARG A 229 1.31 -9.81 12.99
C ARG A 229 1.76 -11.15 12.41
N ALA A 230 2.49 -11.10 11.31
CA ALA A 230 3.08 -12.27 10.64
C ALA A 230 4.57 -12.00 10.43
N ASN A 231 5.44 -12.99 10.58
CA ASN A 231 6.87 -12.76 10.35
C ASN A 231 7.31 -13.09 8.92
N ASP A 232 6.64 -14.03 8.25
CA ASP A 232 7.10 -14.56 6.95
C ASP A 232 6.30 -14.04 5.77
N TYR A 233 4.99 -13.79 5.94
CA TYR A 233 4.15 -13.16 4.91
C TYR A 233 2.77 -12.83 5.46
N PHE A 234 2.11 -11.86 4.83
CA PHE A 234 0.65 -11.76 4.84
C PHE A 234 0.12 -11.81 3.42
N ILE A 235 -0.89 -12.65 3.17
CA ILE A 235 -1.54 -12.77 1.86
C ILE A 235 -3.07 -12.64 2.03
N LEU A 236 -3.69 -11.74 1.28
CA LEU A 236 -5.14 -11.66 1.12
C LEU A 236 -5.52 -12.09 -0.30
N ASN A 237 -6.03 -13.31 -0.46
CA ASN A 237 -6.49 -13.82 -1.75
C ASN A 237 -7.91 -13.37 -2.07
N SER A 238 -8.80 -13.45 -1.10
CA SER A 238 -10.20 -13.02 -1.19
C SER A 238 -10.83 -12.97 0.21
N GLY A 239 -12.08 -12.52 0.30
CA GLY A 239 -12.78 -12.32 1.57
C GLY A 239 -12.72 -10.87 2.05
N SER A 240 -12.97 -10.64 3.34
CA SER A 240 -12.94 -9.32 3.97
C SER A 240 -12.11 -9.33 5.25
N LEU A 241 -11.23 -8.35 5.40
CA LEU A 241 -10.49 -8.09 6.63
C LEU A 241 -10.73 -6.64 7.07
N ASP A 242 -11.42 -6.47 8.20
CA ASP A 242 -11.69 -5.16 8.82
C ASP A 242 -10.91 -5.02 10.13
N ILE A 243 -10.04 -4.00 10.22
CA ILE A 243 -9.14 -3.81 11.36
C ILE A 243 -9.33 -2.42 11.96
N GLU A 244 -9.63 -2.39 13.26
CA GLU A 244 -9.44 -1.23 14.12
C GLU A 244 -8.31 -1.52 15.10
N ALA A 245 -7.20 -0.79 15.00
CA ALA A 245 -6.03 -1.04 15.83
C ALA A 245 -5.38 0.26 16.34
N LEU A 246 -4.85 0.23 17.57
CA LEU A 246 -4.03 1.33 18.09
C LEU A 246 -2.57 1.27 17.59
N GLY A 247 -2.11 0.06 17.23
CA GLY A 247 -0.82 -0.18 16.55
C GLY A 247 -1.00 -0.35 15.04
N ASP A 248 -0.14 -1.17 14.43
CA ASP A 248 -0.19 -1.40 12.99
C ASP A 248 -1.43 -2.22 12.59
N GLY A 249 -1.95 -2.04 11.37
CA GLY A 249 -3.02 -2.90 10.88
C GLY A 249 -2.49 -4.31 10.67
N ILE A 250 -1.50 -4.41 9.80
CA ILE A 250 -0.77 -5.62 9.47
C ILE A 250 0.74 -5.33 9.55
N ASP A 251 1.44 -6.03 10.44
CA ASP A 251 2.90 -6.04 10.53
C ASP A 251 3.43 -7.39 10.00
N ALA A 252 3.94 -7.41 8.77
CA ALA A 252 4.58 -8.57 8.14
C ALA A 252 6.10 -8.64 8.42
N ASN A 253 6.60 -7.83 9.37
CA ASN A 253 8.00 -7.80 9.78
C ASN A 253 8.94 -7.62 8.57
N LYS A 254 10.06 -8.35 8.52
CA LYS A 254 11.05 -8.28 7.44
C LYS A 254 10.61 -8.86 6.10
N SER A 255 9.37 -9.36 5.99
CA SER A 255 8.91 -10.12 4.83
C SER A 255 7.97 -9.30 3.96
N TYR A 256 7.02 -9.92 3.26
CA TYR A 256 6.20 -9.28 2.23
C TYR A 256 4.69 -9.33 2.53
N ILE A 257 3.96 -8.41 1.89
CA ILE A 257 2.50 -8.38 1.88
C ILE A 257 2.02 -8.54 0.43
N ILE A 258 1.05 -9.43 0.18
CA ILE A 258 0.39 -9.57 -1.12
C ILE A 258 -1.13 -9.46 -0.96
N ILE A 259 -1.74 -8.55 -1.70
CA ILE A 259 -3.20 -8.43 -1.81
C ILE A 259 -3.60 -8.84 -3.22
N ASN A 260 -4.18 -10.03 -3.40
CA ASN A 260 -4.66 -10.50 -4.70
C ASN A 260 -6.10 -10.10 -5.00
N GLY A 261 -6.91 -9.81 -3.98
CA GLY A 261 -8.31 -9.47 -4.10
C GLY A 261 -8.99 -9.24 -2.75
N GLY A 262 -10.32 -9.32 -2.71
CA GLY A 262 -11.10 -9.11 -1.49
C GLY A 262 -11.22 -7.65 -1.05
N SER A 263 -11.65 -7.43 0.19
CA SER A 263 -11.72 -6.13 0.84
C SER A 263 -10.82 -6.07 2.07
N LEU A 264 -10.09 -4.97 2.21
CA LEU A 264 -9.28 -4.67 3.37
C LEU A 264 -9.63 -3.27 3.88
N SER A 265 -10.07 -3.16 5.13
CA SER A 265 -10.23 -1.88 5.81
C SER A 265 -9.34 -1.78 7.03
N TYR A 266 -8.76 -0.60 7.24
CA TYR A 266 -8.00 -0.27 8.44
C TYR A 266 -8.37 1.11 8.96
N LYS A 267 -8.49 1.22 10.27
CA LYS A 267 -8.63 2.48 10.98
C LYS A 267 -7.86 2.48 12.29
N ASN A 268 -7.17 3.58 12.56
CA ASN A 268 -6.49 3.83 13.83
C ASN A 268 -7.11 5.00 14.62
N SER A 269 -6.60 5.20 15.84
CA SER A 269 -7.00 6.29 16.74
C SER A 269 -6.38 7.63 16.33
N SER A 270 -7.04 8.75 16.66
CA SER A 270 -6.50 10.10 16.45
C SER A 270 -5.29 10.45 17.33
N THR A 271 -4.95 9.59 18.28
CA THR A 271 -3.77 9.73 19.16
C THR A 271 -2.60 8.85 18.74
N SER A 272 -2.73 8.08 17.66
CA SER A 272 -1.67 7.19 17.19
C SER A 272 -0.55 8.00 16.53
N VAL A 273 0.69 7.63 16.85
CA VAL A 273 1.90 8.24 16.31
C VAL A 273 2.74 7.14 15.65
N ASP A 274 3.16 7.38 14.41
CA ASP A 274 4.02 6.47 13.65
C ASP A 274 3.48 5.03 13.55
N VAL A 275 2.18 4.86 13.36
CA VAL A 275 1.57 3.56 13.01
C VAL A 275 1.38 3.39 11.51
N LYS A 276 1.24 2.15 11.07
CA LYS A 276 1.14 1.76 9.67
C LYS A 276 -0.09 0.90 9.45
N ALA A 277 -0.89 1.16 8.43
CA ALA A 277 -1.98 0.25 8.10
C ALA A 277 -1.42 -1.09 7.59
N LEU A 278 -0.49 -1.03 6.64
CA LEU A 278 0.24 -2.16 6.08
C LEU A 278 1.75 -1.91 6.18
N LYS A 279 2.45 -2.75 6.93
CA LYS A 279 3.89 -2.65 7.15
C LYS A 279 4.62 -3.93 6.80
N CYS A 280 5.70 -3.80 6.06
CA CYS A 280 6.65 -4.87 5.76
C CYS A 280 8.03 -4.26 5.45
N ASP A 281 9.14 -4.98 5.64
CA ASP A 281 10.45 -4.47 5.21
C ASP A 281 10.81 -4.91 3.77
N SER A 282 10.05 -5.84 3.18
CA SER A 282 10.17 -6.24 1.77
C SER A 282 9.04 -5.63 0.92
N ASP A 283 8.78 -6.23 -0.24
CA ASP A 283 7.78 -5.73 -1.19
C ASP A 283 6.35 -5.86 -0.65
N LEU A 284 5.55 -4.81 -0.90
CA LEU A 284 4.11 -4.81 -0.74
C LEU A 284 3.48 -4.80 -2.14
N THR A 285 2.80 -5.88 -2.50
CA THR A 285 2.18 -6.04 -3.82
C THR A 285 0.66 -6.04 -3.74
N VAL A 286 0.01 -5.23 -4.57
CA VAL A 286 -1.45 -5.21 -4.77
C VAL A 286 -1.74 -5.64 -6.21
N ASN A 287 -2.33 -6.82 -6.37
CA ASN A 287 -2.78 -7.34 -7.67
C ASN A 287 -4.26 -7.04 -7.94
N GLY A 288 -5.02 -6.60 -6.93
CA GLY A 288 -6.43 -6.24 -7.03
C GLY A 288 -7.07 -6.03 -5.65
N GLY A 289 -8.41 -5.96 -5.62
CA GLY A 289 -9.19 -5.80 -4.38
C GLY A 289 -9.57 -4.35 -4.08
N ASN A 290 -10.30 -4.17 -2.97
CA ASN A 290 -10.71 -2.87 -2.45
C ASN A 290 -10.00 -2.61 -1.12
N ILE A 291 -9.13 -1.60 -1.07
CA ILE A 291 -8.37 -1.23 0.12
C ILE A 291 -8.84 0.13 0.58
N SER A 292 -9.32 0.24 1.82
CA SER A 292 -9.83 1.48 2.41
C SER A 292 -9.13 1.76 3.74
N LEU A 293 -8.30 2.80 3.78
CA LEU A 293 -7.48 3.13 4.94
C LEU A 293 -7.86 4.50 5.51
N THR A 294 -8.10 4.55 6.82
CA THR A 294 -8.27 5.82 7.55
C THR A 294 -7.13 5.98 8.54
N LEU A 295 -6.27 6.97 8.29
CA LEU A 295 -5.09 7.30 9.10
C LEU A 295 -5.38 8.58 9.90
N ASN A 296 -5.54 8.46 11.20
CA ASN A 296 -5.72 9.58 12.13
C ASN A 296 -4.47 9.73 13.01
N GLY A 297 -4.11 10.94 13.41
CA GLY A 297 -2.94 11.17 14.29
C GLY A 297 -1.70 11.60 13.50
N THR A 298 -0.50 11.23 13.94
CA THR A 298 0.76 11.86 13.47
C THR A 298 1.72 10.85 12.85
N ASP A 299 2.39 11.20 11.75
CA ASP A 299 3.36 10.35 11.02
C ASP A 299 2.87 8.96 10.59
N ASN A 300 1.55 8.81 10.45
CA ASN A 300 0.96 7.52 10.13
C ASN A 300 1.05 7.24 8.63
N LYS A 301 1.27 5.98 8.27
CA LYS A 301 1.45 5.60 6.87
C LYS A 301 0.43 4.54 6.46
N GLY A 302 -0.14 4.65 5.27
CA GLY A 302 -1.08 3.65 4.79
C GLY A 302 -0.30 2.39 4.44
N PHE A 303 0.53 2.50 3.41
CA PHE A 303 1.53 1.49 3.09
C PHE A 303 2.91 1.96 3.57
N SER A 304 3.71 1.01 4.04
CA SER A 304 5.07 1.27 4.47
C SER A 304 5.94 0.06 4.18
N THR A 305 6.81 0.20 3.19
CA THR A 305 7.89 -0.75 2.95
C THR A 305 9.20 -0.24 3.52
N GLY A 306 9.96 -1.14 4.13
CA GLY A 306 11.23 -0.83 4.79
C GLY A 306 12.46 -1.34 4.04
N LYS A 307 13.56 -1.45 4.77
CA LYS A 307 14.84 -1.99 4.30
C LYS A 307 15.01 -3.44 4.78
N TYR A 308 15.34 -4.36 3.89
CA TYR A 308 15.63 -5.75 4.25
C TYR A 308 17.03 -6.20 3.83
N GLU A 309 17.58 -7.13 4.60
CA GLU A 309 18.91 -7.70 4.34
C GLU A 309 18.78 -8.84 3.33
N VAL A 310 19.44 -8.73 2.18
CA VAL A 310 19.41 -9.76 1.13
C VAL A 310 20.50 -10.81 1.36
N ASN A 311 21.61 -10.41 2.00
CA ASN A 311 22.73 -11.28 2.31
C ASN A 311 23.54 -10.73 3.49
N GLU A 312 23.55 -11.47 4.62
CA GLU A 312 24.35 -11.12 5.80
C GLU A 312 25.86 -11.00 5.50
N ALA A 313 26.38 -11.67 4.46
CA ALA A 313 27.81 -11.70 4.15
C ALA A 313 28.31 -10.46 3.41
N THR A 314 27.45 -9.70 2.74
CA THR A 314 27.85 -8.52 1.93
C THR A 314 27.38 -7.19 2.53
N ALA A 315 26.56 -7.20 3.58
CA ALA A 315 25.83 -6.02 4.07
C ALA A 315 25.04 -5.28 2.97
N ASP A 316 24.74 -5.99 1.87
CA ASP A 316 23.94 -5.46 0.79
C ASP A 316 22.48 -5.49 1.21
N SER A 317 21.85 -4.34 1.14
CA SER A 317 20.48 -4.16 1.59
C SER A 317 19.62 -3.81 0.40
N ALA A 318 18.50 -4.51 0.26
CA ALA A 318 17.47 -4.09 -0.66
C ALA A 318 16.44 -3.24 0.10
N PHE A 319 15.72 -2.44 -0.66
CA PHE A 319 14.61 -1.66 -0.16
C PHE A 319 13.33 -2.30 -0.69
N GLY A 320 12.34 -2.47 0.19
CA GLY A 320 11.04 -2.97 -0.18
C GLY A 320 10.32 -1.95 -1.07
N ASN A 321 9.67 -2.44 -2.11
CA ASN A 321 8.93 -1.63 -3.07
C ASN A 321 7.42 -1.72 -2.81
N VAL A 322 6.69 -0.67 -3.16
CA VAL A 322 5.23 -0.77 -3.32
C VAL A 322 4.94 -1.04 -4.79
N ILE A 323 4.26 -2.15 -5.08
CA ILE A 323 3.92 -2.59 -6.42
C ILE A 323 2.41 -2.70 -6.54
N VAL A 324 1.79 -1.91 -7.42
CA VAL A 324 0.35 -1.95 -7.68
C VAL A 324 0.11 -2.34 -9.13
N ASN A 325 -0.40 -3.54 -9.35
CA ASN A 325 -0.78 -4.03 -10.67
C ASN A 325 -2.21 -3.62 -11.04
N ASP A 326 -3.14 -3.65 -10.08
CA ASP A 326 -4.53 -3.19 -10.21
C ASP A 326 -5.17 -3.04 -8.81
N GLY A 327 -6.41 -2.56 -8.74
CA GLY A 327 -7.21 -2.47 -7.52
C GLY A 327 -7.82 -1.10 -7.28
N PHE A 328 -8.68 -0.99 -6.27
CA PHE A 328 -9.22 0.28 -5.78
C PHE A 328 -8.62 0.60 -4.43
N ILE A 329 -7.89 1.72 -4.34
CA ILE A 329 -7.17 2.15 -3.14
C ILE A 329 -7.73 3.51 -2.69
N GLU A 330 -8.40 3.51 -1.55
CA GLU A 330 -8.91 4.71 -0.89
C GLU A 330 -8.13 4.95 0.40
N VAL A 331 -7.57 6.16 0.56
CA VAL A 331 -6.84 6.54 1.77
C VAL A 331 -7.26 7.92 2.23
N PHE A 332 -7.78 8.01 3.45
CA PHE A 332 -8.06 9.27 4.12
C PHE A 332 -7.06 9.53 5.25
N MET A 333 -6.30 10.62 5.13
CA MET A 333 -5.26 11.01 6.08
C MET A 333 -5.68 12.24 6.90
N ASN A 334 -6.24 11.97 8.07
CA ASN A 334 -6.58 12.99 9.06
C ASN A 334 -5.40 13.25 10.00
N GLY A 335 -4.29 13.65 9.39
CA GLY A 335 -3.06 13.96 10.10
C GLY A 335 -3.20 15.18 11.01
N ILE A 336 -2.52 15.17 12.16
CA ILE A 336 -2.38 16.33 13.05
C ILE A 336 -0.88 16.60 13.21
N MET A 337 -0.40 17.76 12.78
CA MET A 337 0.90 18.25 13.24
C MET A 337 0.76 18.98 14.57
N GLU A 338 1.62 18.64 15.52
CA GLU A 338 1.86 19.46 16.71
C GLU A 338 3.00 20.46 16.44
N ASP A 339 3.07 21.53 17.23
CA ASP A 339 4.09 22.58 17.06
C ASP A 339 5.52 22.00 17.14
N GLY A 340 6.34 22.29 16.12
CA GLY A 340 7.70 21.75 15.99
C GLY A 340 7.80 20.31 15.45
N ASP A 341 6.69 19.65 15.14
CA ASP A 341 6.70 18.38 14.45
C ASP A 341 6.97 18.57 12.95
N THR A 342 7.86 17.75 12.39
CA THR A 342 8.20 17.74 10.95
C THR A 342 7.68 16.49 10.25
N SER A 343 7.12 15.55 11.01
CA SER A 343 6.64 14.27 10.54
C SER A 343 5.21 14.37 9.98
N SER A 344 4.94 13.64 8.91
CA SER A 344 3.73 13.83 8.11
C SER A 344 3.16 12.52 7.65
N CYS A 345 1.83 12.39 7.69
CA CYS A 345 1.20 11.18 7.20
C CYS A 345 1.46 10.99 5.69
N SER A 346 1.70 9.76 5.29
CA SER A 346 1.88 9.38 3.88
C SER A 346 0.91 8.26 3.52
N ALA A 347 0.19 8.37 2.41
CA ALA A 347 -0.74 7.31 2.04
C ALA A 347 0.04 6.06 1.64
N LEU A 348 0.96 6.18 0.68
CA LEU A 348 1.84 5.11 0.25
C LEU A 348 3.30 5.55 0.43
N LYS A 349 4.02 4.92 1.36
CA LYS A 349 5.47 5.09 1.56
C LYS A 349 6.22 3.84 1.10
N ALA A 350 7.22 4.04 0.24
CA ALA A 350 8.24 3.05 -0.03
C ALA A 350 9.63 3.57 0.33
N ASP A 351 10.43 2.76 1.03
CA ASP A 351 11.87 2.98 1.14
C ASP A 351 12.60 2.60 -0.17
N GLY A 352 11.98 1.75 -0.99
CA GLY A 352 12.39 1.47 -2.36
C GLY A 352 11.59 2.30 -3.37
N ASP A 353 11.26 1.66 -4.49
CA ASP A 353 10.45 2.26 -5.55
C ASP A 353 8.93 2.12 -5.27
N ILE A 354 8.15 3.00 -5.89
CA ILE A 354 6.71 2.79 -6.11
C ILE A 354 6.51 2.48 -7.60
N LEU A 355 5.95 1.31 -7.92
CA LEU A 355 5.62 0.88 -9.29
C LEU A 355 4.11 0.70 -9.43
N ILE A 356 3.49 1.48 -10.32
CA ILE A 356 2.05 1.45 -10.58
C ILE A 356 1.81 1.09 -12.04
N TYR A 357 1.19 -0.07 -12.28
CA TYR A 357 0.82 -0.55 -13.61
C TYR A 357 -0.66 -0.33 -13.94
N GLY A 358 -1.51 -0.13 -12.93
CA GLY A 358 -2.95 0.05 -13.07
C GLY A 358 -3.64 0.41 -11.75
N GLY A 359 -4.96 0.38 -11.74
CA GLY A 359 -5.81 0.64 -10.58
C GLY A 359 -6.37 2.07 -10.49
N GLU A 360 -7.22 2.28 -9.49
CA GLU A 360 -7.81 3.57 -9.13
C GLU A 360 -7.40 3.96 -7.71
N PHE A 361 -6.90 5.19 -7.56
CA PHE A 361 -6.41 5.75 -6.30
C PHE A 361 -7.22 6.98 -5.93
N ASN A 362 -7.83 6.98 -4.75
CA ASN A 362 -8.54 8.11 -4.18
C ASN A 362 -7.92 8.45 -2.82
N ILE A 363 -7.05 9.46 -2.80
CA ILE A 363 -6.26 9.78 -1.61
C ILE A 363 -6.54 11.23 -1.19
N GLU A 364 -6.97 11.41 0.06
CA GLU A 364 -7.27 12.74 0.61
C GLU A 364 -6.54 12.97 1.94
N SER A 365 -6.10 14.20 2.20
CA SER A 365 -5.72 14.65 3.55
C SER A 365 -6.61 15.78 4.09
N GLY A 366 -6.73 15.83 5.42
CA GLY A 366 -7.34 16.95 6.12
C GLY A 366 -6.36 18.12 6.31
N GLU A 367 -6.89 19.36 6.41
CA GLU A 367 -6.15 20.63 6.43
C GLU A 367 -4.99 20.75 7.45
N LYS A 368 -5.02 19.94 8.52
CA LYS A 368 -4.01 19.95 9.60
C LYS A 368 -2.86 18.99 9.35
N ASN A 369 -2.91 18.22 8.27
CA ASN A 369 -1.88 17.28 7.88
C ASN A 369 -0.86 18.00 6.99
N HIS A 370 -0.01 18.81 7.60
CA HIS A 370 1.06 19.50 6.87
C HIS A 370 2.09 18.49 6.34
N ARG A 371 2.76 18.84 5.24
CA ARG A 371 3.71 18.01 4.48
C ARG A 371 3.16 16.65 4.04
N ALA A 372 1.84 16.44 4.09
CA ALA A 372 1.23 15.17 3.72
C ALA A 372 1.63 14.74 2.31
N LYS A 373 1.82 13.43 2.15
CA LYS A 373 2.24 12.85 0.87
C LYS A 373 1.25 11.79 0.42
N GLY A 374 0.78 11.88 -0.82
CA GLY A 374 0.00 10.81 -1.42
C GLY A 374 0.89 9.59 -1.70
N LEU A 375 1.73 9.70 -2.72
CA LEU A 375 2.75 8.72 -3.07
C LEU A 375 4.12 9.26 -2.62
N ASN A 376 4.90 8.48 -1.88
CA ASN A 376 6.23 8.87 -1.41
C ASN A 376 7.23 7.72 -1.53
N ALA A 377 8.23 7.86 -2.40
CA ALA A 377 9.32 6.89 -2.54
C ALA A 377 10.66 7.52 -2.17
N ASP A 378 11.52 6.78 -1.47
CA ASP A 378 12.94 7.17 -1.38
C ASP A 378 13.68 6.75 -2.67
N GLY A 379 13.18 5.70 -3.34
CA GLY A 379 13.56 5.35 -4.71
C GLY A 379 12.75 6.12 -5.76
N ASP A 380 12.58 5.51 -6.93
CA ASP A 380 11.79 6.06 -8.03
C ASP A 380 10.29 5.88 -7.80
N VAL A 381 9.48 6.78 -8.39
CA VAL A 381 8.07 6.51 -8.66
C VAL A 381 7.89 6.26 -10.16
N LYS A 382 7.35 5.10 -10.54
CA LYS A 382 7.12 4.69 -11.93
C LYS A 382 5.64 4.38 -12.14
N ILE A 383 4.97 5.14 -13.00
CA ILE A 383 3.54 5.03 -13.27
C ILE A 383 3.33 4.75 -14.76
N TYR A 384 2.92 3.53 -15.07
CA TYR A 384 2.67 3.09 -16.45
C TYR A 384 1.24 3.40 -16.89
N ASP A 385 0.27 3.15 -16.02
CA ASP A 385 -1.15 3.50 -16.21
C ASP A 385 -1.87 3.47 -14.85
N ALA A 386 -2.90 4.30 -14.66
CA ALA A 386 -3.81 4.31 -13.50
C ALA A 386 -4.77 5.52 -13.57
N ILE A 387 -5.85 5.49 -12.80
CA ILE A 387 -6.63 6.70 -12.44
C ILE A 387 -6.18 7.13 -11.05
N ILE A 388 -5.58 8.31 -10.91
CA ILE A 388 -5.01 8.80 -9.67
C ILE A 388 -5.61 10.16 -9.30
N ASN A 389 -6.47 10.15 -8.28
CA ASN A 389 -7.08 11.34 -7.71
C ASN A 389 -6.48 11.57 -6.31
N ILE A 390 -5.73 12.66 -6.15
CA ILE A 390 -5.10 12.97 -4.86
C ILE A 390 -5.38 14.41 -4.50
N GLU A 391 -5.98 14.63 -3.34
CA GLU A 391 -6.22 15.95 -2.75
C GLU A 391 -5.50 16.07 -1.41
N GLN A 392 -4.45 16.88 -1.34
CA GLN A 392 -3.71 17.10 -0.09
C GLN A 392 -3.97 18.52 0.42
N LYS A 393 -4.69 18.61 1.52
CA LYS A 393 -5.00 19.86 2.23
C LYS A 393 -3.99 20.01 3.37
N GLY A 394 -3.13 21.01 3.30
CA GLY A 394 -2.13 21.29 4.34
C GLY A 394 -0.88 21.95 3.80
N ASP A 395 -0.25 22.79 4.62
CA ASP A 395 0.99 23.47 4.25
C ASP A 395 2.08 22.51 3.74
N ALA A 396 2.76 22.90 2.67
CA ALA A 396 3.84 22.15 2.02
C ALA A 396 3.53 20.69 1.60
N CYS A 397 2.27 20.34 1.37
CA CYS A 397 1.85 19.02 0.92
C CYS A 397 2.35 18.63 -0.48
N ARG A 398 2.45 17.32 -0.74
CA ARG A 398 2.85 16.76 -2.04
C ARG A 398 1.90 15.64 -2.48
N ASN A 399 1.39 15.66 -3.71
CA ASN A 399 0.58 14.52 -4.17
C ASN A 399 1.48 13.31 -4.52
N ILE A 400 2.51 13.53 -5.35
CA ILE A 400 3.47 12.51 -5.75
C ILE A 400 4.88 13.02 -5.43
N ALA A 401 5.63 12.28 -4.63
CA ALA A 401 6.97 12.63 -4.17
C ALA A 401 7.97 11.47 -4.37
N SER A 402 9.18 11.80 -4.80
CA SER A 402 10.31 10.86 -4.91
C SER A 402 11.60 11.56 -4.49
N GLU A 403 12.44 10.89 -3.70
CA GLU A 403 13.83 11.33 -3.42
C GLU A 403 14.78 11.04 -4.60
N ASN A 404 14.29 10.35 -5.65
CA ASN A 404 14.99 10.14 -6.90
C ASN A 404 14.15 10.64 -8.09
N ASN A 405 13.76 9.77 -9.03
CA ASN A 405 13.05 10.17 -10.24
C ASN A 405 11.57 9.78 -10.22
N ILE A 406 10.77 10.53 -10.99
CA ILE A 406 9.38 10.19 -11.29
C ILE A 406 9.25 9.94 -12.79
N TYR A 407 8.76 8.77 -13.18
CA TYR A 407 8.48 8.39 -14.57
C TYR A 407 6.97 8.17 -14.74
N ILE A 408 6.36 8.82 -15.74
CA ILE A 408 4.94 8.68 -16.03
C ILE A 408 4.73 8.45 -17.53
N GLU A 409 4.14 7.32 -17.89
CA GLU A 409 3.92 6.89 -19.29
C GLU A 409 2.44 6.93 -19.71
N GLY A 410 1.52 6.82 -18.76
CA GLY A 410 0.08 6.74 -18.99
C GLY A 410 -0.73 7.05 -17.73
N GLY A 411 -2.05 6.98 -17.83
CA GLY A 411 -2.99 7.28 -16.74
C GLY A 411 -3.66 8.64 -16.79
N LYS A 412 -4.67 8.81 -15.93
CA LYS A 412 -5.38 10.08 -15.68
C LYS A 412 -5.08 10.53 -14.25
N PHE A 413 -4.69 11.79 -14.09
CA PHE A 413 -4.24 12.36 -12.83
C PHE A 413 -5.03 13.62 -12.50
N ASP A 414 -5.72 13.62 -11.37
CA ASP A 414 -6.43 14.78 -10.82
C ASP A 414 -5.75 15.10 -9.47
N LEU A 415 -4.75 16.00 -9.50
CA LEU A 415 -3.82 16.25 -8.39
C LEU A 415 -3.99 17.66 -7.82
N TYR A 416 -4.49 17.74 -6.59
CA TYR A 416 -4.82 18.97 -5.89
C TYR A 416 -3.97 19.15 -4.64
N THR A 417 -3.39 20.34 -4.46
CA THR A 417 -2.76 20.78 -3.21
C THR A 417 -3.31 22.12 -2.75
N THR A 418 -3.48 22.28 -1.44
CA THR A 418 -3.83 23.57 -0.81
C THR A 418 -2.99 23.79 0.43
N GLY A 419 -2.91 25.04 0.91
CA GLY A 419 -2.18 25.41 2.13
C GLY A 419 -1.07 26.41 1.89
N GLY A 420 -0.29 26.75 2.91
CA GLY A 420 0.77 27.75 2.87
C GLY A 420 2.18 27.17 3.03
N LEU A 421 3.06 28.04 3.52
CA LEU A 421 4.41 27.70 3.98
C LEU A 421 4.36 27.25 5.44
N ILE A 422 5.33 26.44 5.85
CA ILE A 422 5.46 26.00 7.24
C ILE A 422 6.35 26.97 8.00
N ASN A 423 5.88 27.44 9.16
CA ASN A 423 6.69 28.23 10.08
C ASN A 423 7.26 27.32 11.17
N GLU A 424 8.58 27.22 11.26
CA GLU A 424 9.28 26.52 12.34
C GLU A 424 9.86 27.57 13.30
N GLY A 425 9.02 28.08 14.20
CA GLY A 425 9.38 29.18 15.09
C GLY A 425 9.64 30.49 14.31
N ASP A 426 10.79 31.14 14.57
CA ASP A 426 11.21 32.37 13.87
C ASP A 426 11.84 32.10 12.48
N VAL A 427 11.98 30.83 12.08
CA VAL A 427 12.53 30.43 10.77
C VAL A 427 11.38 30.01 9.86
N ILE A 428 11.21 30.74 8.76
CA ILE A 428 10.27 30.36 7.70
C ILE A 428 10.90 29.20 6.93
N ASN A 429 10.28 28.01 6.98
CA ASN A 429 10.67 26.93 6.11
C ASN A 429 10.10 27.20 4.71
N GLU A 430 10.95 27.34 3.70
CA GLU A 430 10.53 27.62 2.32
C GLU A 430 9.91 26.41 1.58
N SER A 431 9.73 25.29 2.29
CA SER A 431 8.96 24.15 1.79
C SER A 431 7.57 24.62 1.36
N SER A 432 7.22 24.29 0.14
CA SER A 432 6.01 24.74 -0.54
C SER A 432 5.29 23.55 -1.16
N ALA A 433 3.98 23.67 -1.30
CA ALA A 433 3.17 22.60 -1.86
C ALA A 433 3.56 22.31 -3.32
N SER A 434 3.46 21.05 -3.73
CA SER A 434 3.75 20.64 -5.11
C SER A 434 2.86 19.48 -5.52
N CYS A 435 2.20 19.54 -6.68
CA CYS A 435 1.45 18.35 -7.14
C CYS A 435 2.42 17.18 -7.38
N ILE A 436 3.54 17.42 -8.06
CA ILE A 436 4.58 16.42 -8.32
C ILE A 436 5.95 16.97 -7.92
N LYS A 437 6.69 16.25 -7.07
CA LYS A 437 8.06 16.60 -6.63
C LYS A 437 9.03 15.44 -6.78
N ALA A 438 10.09 15.63 -7.55
CA ALA A 438 11.25 14.74 -7.58
C ALA A 438 12.49 15.47 -7.06
N ASP A 439 13.33 14.81 -6.25
CA ASP A 439 14.63 15.36 -5.85
C ASP A 439 15.71 15.12 -6.92
N ASN A 440 15.39 14.39 -7.99
CA ASN A 440 16.21 14.30 -9.20
C ASN A 440 15.42 14.76 -10.44
N GLY A 441 14.80 13.84 -11.19
CA GLY A 441 14.15 14.13 -12.46
C GLY A 441 12.67 13.76 -12.55
N ILE A 442 11.89 14.49 -13.34
CA ILE A 442 10.53 14.11 -13.75
C ILE A 442 10.53 13.83 -15.25
N PHE A 443 10.06 12.65 -15.65
CA PHE A 443 10.03 12.18 -17.03
C PHE A 443 8.61 11.78 -17.41
N VAL A 444 8.01 12.54 -18.33
CA VAL A 444 6.66 12.28 -18.86
C VAL A 444 6.78 11.84 -20.31
N SER A 445 6.24 10.68 -20.63
CA SER A 445 6.18 10.13 -21.99
C SER A 445 4.79 9.54 -22.26
N GLY A 446 4.57 8.92 -23.43
CA GLY A 446 3.29 8.30 -23.76
C GLY A 446 2.11 9.28 -23.80
N THR A 447 0.97 8.91 -23.21
CA THR A 447 -0.29 9.68 -23.29
C THR A 447 -1.00 9.95 -21.94
N PRO A 448 -0.30 10.28 -20.85
CA PRO A 448 -0.96 10.62 -19.59
C PRO A 448 -1.74 11.93 -19.71
N GLU A 449 -2.85 12.04 -18.97
CA GLU A 449 -3.65 13.26 -18.85
C GLU A 449 -3.59 13.78 -17.41
N PHE A 450 -3.04 14.98 -17.22
CA PHE A 450 -2.94 15.63 -15.92
C PHE A 450 -3.85 16.84 -15.79
N ILE A 451 -4.54 16.92 -14.67
CA ILE A 451 -5.00 18.15 -14.04
C ILE A 451 -4.13 18.36 -12.80
N LEU A 452 -3.25 19.36 -12.85
CA LEU A 452 -2.43 19.76 -11.71
C LEU A 452 -2.98 21.08 -11.17
N TYR A 453 -3.37 21.09 -9.91
CA TYR A 453 -4.00 22.24 -9.29
C TYR A 453 -3.36 22.55 -7.93
N SER A 454 -2.99 23.81 -7.70
CA SER A 454 -2.45 24.22 -6.41
C SER A 454 -2.98 25.60 -6.01
N GLU A 455 -3.56 25.69 -4.82
CA GLU A 455 -3.92 26.94 -4.14
C GLU A 455 -3.00 27.15 -2.95
N SER A 456 -1.74 27.50 -3.24
CA SER A 456 -0.71 27.62 -2.21
C SER A 456 0.27 28.75 -2.46
N VAL A 457 0.75 29.37 -1.38
CA VAL A 457 1.90 30.29 -1.47
C VAL A 457 3.11 29.50 -1.98
N LYS A 458 3.75 29.99 -3.06
CA LYS A 458 4.80 29.29 -3.81
C LYS A 458 4.40 27.90 -4.33
N GLY A 459 3.10 27.64 -4.50
CA GLY A 459 2.61 26.36 -5.03
C GLY A 459 3.27 25.99 -6.34
N LYS A 460 3.43 24.69 -6.59
CA LYS A 460 4.07 24.16 -7.80
C LYS A 460 3.25 23.08 -8.47
N GLY A 461 3.17 23.09 -9.79
CA GLY A 461 2.60 21.97 -10.55
C GLY A 461 3.56 20.78 -10.57
N MET A 462 4.66 20.92 -11.31
CA MET A 462 5.76 19.96 -11.34
C MET A 462 7.04 20.62 -10.83
N ASN A 463 7.74 19.95 -9.92
CA ASN A 463 8.96 20.44 -9.32
C ASN A 463 10.06 19.36 -9.34
N ALA A 464 11.20 19.62 -9.97
CA ALA A 464 12.34 18.70 -9.97
C ALA A 464 13.64 19.45 -9.65
N ASP A 465 14.59 18.84 -8.97
CA ASP A 465 15.83 19.55 -8.65
C ASP A 465 16.83 19.53 -9.82
N SER A 466 16.79 18.50 -10.68
CA SER A 466 17.75 18.33 -11.78
C SER A 466 17.13 18.47 -13.18
N THR A 467 16.04 17.76 -13.48
CA THR A 467 15.46 17.80 -14.84
C THR A 467 13.95 17.57 -14.88
N ILE A 468 13.28 18.19 -15.85
CA ILE A 468 11.93 17.85 -16.27
C ILE A 468 11.95 17.59 -17.78
N VAL A 469 11.59 16.39 -18.21
CA VAL A 469 11.49 16.02 -19.62
C VAL A 469 10.07 15.61 -19.95
N ILE A 470 9.43 16.27 -20.91
CA ILE A 470 8.07 16.02 -21.34
C ILE A 470 8.06 15.69 -22.84
N ASN A 471 7.96 14.40 -23.14
CA ASN A 471 7.94 13.82 -24.48
C ASN A 471 6.55 13.32 -24.92
N GLY A 472 5.55 13.39 -24.03
CA GLY A 472 4.20 12.91 -24.29
C GLY A 472 3.16 13.56 -23.37
N GLY A 473 1.91 13.14 -23.51
CA GLY A 473 0.81 13.52 -22.61
C GLY A 473 0.19 14.91 -22.80
N LYS A 474 -0.85 15.15 -22.01
CA LYS A 474 -1.57 16.41 -21.87
C LYS A 474 -1.49 16.87 -20.42
N ILE A 475 -0.87 18.02 -20.19
CA ILE A 475 -0.71 18.62 -18.86
C ILE A 475 -1.55 19.89 -18.82
N ASP A 476 -2.59 19.95 -17.98
CA ASP A 476 -3.30 21.18 -17.62
C ASP A 476 -2.94 21.55 -16.18
N CYS A 477 -2.06 22.52 -16.03
CA CYS A 477 -1.51 22.95 -14.76
C CYS A 477 -2.07 24.32 -14.41
N THR A 478 -2.70 24.47 -13.25
CA THR A 478 -3.27 25.74 -12.78
C THR A 478 -2.82 26.00 -11.34
N ILE A 479 -2.04 27.06 -11.14
CA ILE A 479 -1.39 27.34 -9.85
C ILE A 479 -1.72 28.77 -9.42
N PHE A 480 -2.25 28.91 -8.21
CA PHE A 480 -2.56 30.17 -7.56
C PHE A 480 -1.52 30.53 -6.51
N GLY A 481 -1.48 31.81 -6.13
CA GLY A 481 -0.73 32.31 -4.98
C GLY A 481 0.59 32.99 -5.34
N THR A 482 1.09 33.80 -4.41
CA THR A 482 2.32 34.57 -4.63
C THR A 482 3.51 33.62 -4.84
N GLY A 483 4.33 33.91 -5.85
CA GLY A 483 5.50 33.09 -6.20
C GLY A 483 5.15 31.73 -6.84
N ALA A 484 3.92 31.55 -7.30
CA ALA A 484 3.43 30.35 -7.98
C ALA A 484 4.29 29.93 -9.17
N LYS A 485 4.49 28.62 -9.33
CA LYS A 485 5.26 28.07 -10.45
C LYS A 485 4.53 26.91 -11.11
N GLY A 486 4.39 26.93 -12.44
CA GLY A 486 3.79 25.80 -13.15
C GLY A 486 4.75 24.62 -13.18
N LEU A 487 5.77 24.74 -14.03
CA LEU A 487 6.90 23.81 -14.09
C LEU A 487 8.12 24.50 -13.49
N ASN A 488 8.71 23.93 -12.43
CA ASN A 488 9.92 24.44 -11.80
C ASN A 488 11.01 23.38 -11.80
N CYS A 489 12.19 23.72 -12.30
CA CYS A 489 13.34 22.85 -12.26
C CYS A 489 14.57 23.58 -11.70
N GLY A 490 15.22 23.01 -10.70
CA GLY A 490 16.56 23.45 -10.29
C GLY A 490 16.87 23.39 -8.80
N TYR A 491 18.16 23.19 -8.52
CA TYR A 491 18.81 23.29 -7.21
C TYR A 491 20.29 23.66 -7.42
N GLU A 492 20.85 24.51 -6.55
CA GLU A 492 22.29 24.86 -6.48
C GLU A 492 23.03 24.96 -7.86
N PHE A 493 22.48 25.77 -8.78
CA PHE A 493 23.08 26.14 -10.09
C PHE A 493 22.90 25.15 -11.27
N GLY A 494 21.98 24.19 -11.19
CA GLY A 494 21.57 23.32 -12.29
C GLY A 494 20.05 23.26 -12.49
N GLY A 495 19.59 22.68 -13.61
CA GLY A 495 18.17 22.51 -13.94
C GLY A 495 17.93 22.49 -15.45
N GLU A 496 17.24 21.49 -15.98
CA GLU A 496 16.90 21.43 -17.40
C GLU A 496 15.45 21.05 -17.61
N ILE A 497 14.70 21.91 -18.30
CA ILE A 497 13.33 21.59 -18.75
C ILE A 497 13.37 21.36 -20.27
N VAL A 498 12.97 20.18 -20.71
CA VAL A 498 12.88 19.81 -22.13
C VAL A 498 11.44 19.38 -22.47
N ILE A 499 10.87 19.98 -23.51
CA ILE A 499 9.57 19.60 -24.08
C ILE A 499 9.78 19.21 -25.55
N ASP A 500 9.66 17.93 -25.88
CA ASP A 500 10.04 17.39 -27.20
C ASP A 500 9.04 16.37 -27.79
N GLY A 501 7.83 16.26 -27.24
CA GLY A 501 6.79 15.40 -27.82
C GLY A 501 5.96 16.11 -28.89
N ALA A 502 5.90 15.58 -30.11
CA ALA A 502 5.12 16.16 -31.21
C ALA A 502 3.61 16.35 -30.89
N ASN A 503 3.04 15.40 -30.14
CA ASN A 503 1.64 15.43 -29.71
C ASN A 503 1.45 15.91 -28.27
N THR A 504 2.53 16.36 -27.60
CA THR A 504 2.46 16.87 -26.24
C THR A 504 1.68 18.17 -26.19
N ILE A 505 0.79 18.28 -25.20
CA ILE A 505 0.09 19.53 -24.88
C ILE A 505 0.46 19.91 -23.45
N VAL A 506 1.08 21.07 -23.27
CA VAL A 506 1.35 21.65 -21.96
C VAL A 506 0.59 22.96 -21.86
N LYS A 507 -0.36 23.04 -20.94
CA LYS A 507 -1.08 24.26 -20.59
C LYS A 507 -0.73 24.62 -19.16
N VAL A 508 -0.27 25.84 -18.94
CA VAL A 508 0.08 26.36 -17.62
C VAL A 508 -0.67 27.67 -17.40
N ASN A 509 -1.51 27.70 -16.38
CA ASN A 509 -2.20 28.89 -15.91
C ASN A 509 -1.60 29.29 -14.57
N ILE A 510 -1.11 30.52 -14.44
CA ILE A 510 -0.56 31.06 -13.19
C ILE A 510 -1.38 32.27 -12.76
N PHE A 511 -1.90 32.23 -11.54
CA PHE A 511 -2.72 33.28 -10.95
C PHE A 511 -2.08 33.76 -9.64
N GLY A 512 -1.19 34.76 -9.73
CA GLY A 512 -0.48 35.30 -8.56
C GLY A 512 0.73 36.15 -8.93
N GLY A 513 1.04 37.15 -8.11
CA GLY A 513 2.18 38.06 -8.31
C GLY A 513 3.50 37.62 -7.63
N GLY A 514 4.51 38.48 -7.69
CA GLY A 514 5.78 38.32 -6.96
C GLY A 514 5.77 38.93 -5.55
N LEU A 515 6.65 38.44 -4.67
CA LEU A 515 6.88 38.96 -3.31
C LEU A 515 7.70 40.27 -3.28
N HIS A 516 7.56 41.06 -2.19
CA HIS A 516 8.13 42.39 -1.99
C HIS A 516 9.65 42.36 -1.74
N GLU A 517 10.40 43.35 -2.26
CA GLU A 517 11.88 43.47 -2.17
C GLU A 517 12.42 43.73 -0.74
N ASN A 518 11.53 43.88 0.25
CA ASN A 518 11.88 44.09 1.66
C ASN A 518 11.47 42.92 2.57
N ASP A 519 10.74 41.95 2.01
CA ASP A 519 10.52 40.66 2.66
C ASP A 519 11.72 39.77 2.32
N VAL A 520 12.00 38.78 3.16
CA VAL A 520 13.21 37.93 3.09
C VAL A 520 13.27 37.05 1.82
N ASP A 521 12.33 37.21 0.87
CA ASP A 521 12.03 36.26 -0.19
C ASP A 521 11.57 36.95 -1.50
N ASP A 522 12.40 36.88 -2.55
CA ASP A 522 12.17 37.50 -3.87
C ASP A 522 11.53 36.53 -4.89
N SER A 523 10.79 35.51 -4.42
CA SER A 523 10.21 34.51 -5.32
C SER A 523 9.22 35.12 -6.31
N LYS A 524 9.50 34.97 -7.61
CA LYS A 524 8.65 35.46 -8.71
C LYS A 524 7.74 34.37 -9.25
N ALA A 525 6.50 34.74 -9.58
CA ALA A 525 5.58 33.85 -10.27
C ALA A 525 6.08 33.55 -11.70
N SER A 526 6.02 32.29 -12.11
CA SER A 526 6.53 31.85 -13.42
C SER A 526 5.76 30.65 -13.97
N GLY A 527 5.35 30.70 -15.24
CA GLY A 527 4.75 29.54 -15.90
C GLY A 527 5.73 28.37 -15.96
N ILE A 528 6.89 28.59 -16.58
CA ILE A 528 8.00 27.64 -16.62
C ILE A 528 9.24 28.33 -16.05
N LYS A 529 9.89 27.73 -15.06
CA LYS A 529 11.13 28.22 -14.45
C LYS A 529 12.18 27.10 -14.43
N SER A 530 13.36 27.39 -14.96
CA SER A 530 14.53 26.53 -14.85
C SER A 530 15.71 27.30 -14.26
N ASP A 531 16.46 26.72 -13.32
CA ASP A 531 17.74 27.29 -12.89
C ASP A 531 18.90 26.97 -13.85
N GLY A 532 18.65 26.21 -14.92
CA GLY A 532 19.54 26.09 -16.08
C GLY A 532 18.82 26.43 -17.38
N ASN A 533 18.67 25.45 -18.29
CA ASN A 533 18.09 25.68 -19.61
C ASN A 533 16.59 25.35 -19.66
N VAL A 534 15.88 25.98 -20.60
CA VAL A 534 14.56 25.55 -21.07
C VAL A 534 14.63 25.31 -22.59
N GLU A 535 14.27 24.11 -23.02
CA GLU A 535 14.24 23.72 -24.43
C GLU A 535 12.85 23.23 -24.84
N ILE A 536 12.20 23.95 -25.75
CA ILE A 536 10.96 23.54 -26.40
C ILE A 536 11.29 23.21 -27.86
N LYS A 537 11.24 21.92 -28.17
CA LYS A 537 11.59 21.36 -29.48
C LYS A 537 10.35 20.96 -30.28
N ASN A 538 9.29 20.53 -29.60
CA ASN A 538 8.04 20.09 -30.22
C ASN A 538 6.84 20.33 -29.28
N GLY A 539 5.64 19.99 -29.74
CA GLY A 539 4.41 20.05 -28.97
C GLY A 539 3.73 21.42 -28.97
N LYS A 540 2.63 21.50 -28.24
CA LYS A 540 1.85 22.72 -28.01
C LYS A 540 2.02 23.16 -26.56
N VAL A 541 2.65 24.31 -26.33
CA VAL A 541 2.83 24.91 -25.01
C VAL A 541 2.02 26.19 -24.93
N THR A 542 1.06 26.29 -24.02
CA THR A 542 0.32 27.51 -23.73
C THR A 542 0.60 27.92 -22.28
N ILE A 543 0.96 29.18 -22.08
CA ILE A 543 1.16 29.77 -20.76
C ILE A 543 0.27 31.00 -20.66
N ASP A 544 -0.70 30.96 -19.74
CA ASP A 544 -1.56 32.08 -19.40
C ASP A 544 -1.20 32.52 -17.97
N ALA A 545 -0.63 33.71 -17.78
CA ALA A 545 -0.26 34.19 -16.46
C ALA A 545 -0.90 35.54 -16.16
N ALA A 546 -1.60 35.63 -15.04
CA ALA A 546 -2.28 36.84 -14.60
C ALA A 546 -1.86 37.20 -13.17
N ASN A 547 -1.73 38.49 -12.91
CA ASN A 547 -1.40 39.00 -11.59
C ASN A 547 -2.70 39.38 -10.88
N GLU A 548 -3.16 38.52 -9.98
CA GLU A 548 -4.37 38.76 -9.18
C GLU A 548 -4.07 39.41 -7.82
N THR A 549 -2.80 39.74 -7.53
CA THR A 549 -2.41 40.45 -6.30
C THR A 549 -2.03 41.90 -6.62
N GLU A 550 -2.28 42.83 -5.69
CA GLU A 550 -1.77 44.21 -5.78
C GLU A 550 -0.24 44.20 -5.58
N SER A 551 0.50 43.67 -6.55
CA SER A 551 1.96 43.62 -6.52
C SER A 551 2.51 44.98 -6.93
N THR A 552 3.22 45.64 -6.02
CA THR A 552 4.00 46.86 -6.28
C THR A 552 5.46 46.55 -6.68
N THR A 553 5.77 45.29 -7.01
CA THR A 553 7.13 44.83 -7.29
C THR A 553 7.62 45.25 -8.67
N PHE A 554 8.95 45.38 -8.83
CA PHE A 554 9.55 45.71 -10.12
C PHE A 554 9.44 44.60 -11.17
N GLU A 555 9.17 43.34 -10.79
CA GLU A 555 8.93 42.21 -11.70
C GLU A 555 7.92 41.24 -11.07
N ALA A 556 6.71 41.13 -11.63
CA ALA A 556 5.64 40.36 -11.01
C ALA A 556 5.34 39.01 -11.69
N LEU A 557 5.43 38.94 -13.03
CA LEU A 557 5.07 37.75 -13.81
C LEU A 557 6.11 37.38 -14.87
N ARG A 558 6.32 36.07 -15.04
CA ARG A 558 7.13 35.52 -16.14
C ARG A 558 6.40 34.37 -16.82
N GLY A 559 6.42 34.33 -18.15
CA GLY A 559 6.00 33.17 -18.92
C GLY A 559 7.02 32.03 -18.76
N ILE A 560 8.19 32.22 -19.38
CA ILE A 560 9.34 31.32 -19.27
C ILE A 560 10.51 32.07 -18.60
N SER A 561 11.13 31.46 -17.58
CA SER A 561 12.33 31.96 -16.89
C SER A 561 13.43 30.91 -16.90
N ALA A 562 14.66 31.29 -17.22
CA ALA A 562 15.83 30.42 -17.21
C ALA A 562 17.08 31.16 -16.68
N ASN A 563 17.87 30.57 -15.79
CA ASN A 563 19.16 31.19 -15.41
C ASN A 563 20.27 30.91 -16.45
N ASN A 564 19.98 30.12 -17.49
CA ASN A 564 20.84 29.94 -18.66
C ASN A 564 20.06 30.22 -19.96
N ASN A 565 20.00 29.27 -20.90
CA ASN A 565 19.41 29.52 -22.21
C ASN A 565 17.92 29.16 -22.27
N VAL A 566 17.20 29.84 -23.15
CA VAL A 566 15.88 29.40 -23.61
C VAL A 566 15.96 29.13 -25.10
N THR A 567 15.60 27.92 -25.51
CA THR A 567 15.58 27.48 -26.92
C THR A 567 14.16 27.07 -27.29
N ILE A 568 13.55 27.73 -28.27
CA ILE A 568 12.28 27.32 -28.87
C ILE A 568 12.54 27.03 -30.35
N SER A 569 12.73 25.75 -30.67
CA SER A 569 13.22 25.27 -31.98
C SER A 569 12.18 24.54 -32.82
N GLY A 570 10.99 24.29 -32.27
CA GLY A 570 9.86 23.69 -32.97
C GLY A 570 8.59 23.71 -32.13
N GLY A 571 7.54 23.05 -32.62
CA GLY A 571 6.22 23.11 -32.01
C GLY A 571 5.55 24.50 -32.09
N TYR A 572 4.60 24.74 -31.20
CA TYR A 572 3.90 26.01 -31.03
C TYR A 572 3.86 26.40 -29.55
N THR A 573 4.48 27.53 -29.22
CA THR A 573 4.46 28.12 -27.88
C THR A 573 3.64 29.42 -27.90
N LYS A 574 2.61 29.50 -27.06
CA LYS A 574 1.84 30.72 -26.82
C LYS A 574 2.01 31.19 -25.40
N ILE A 575 2.31 32.47 -25.20
CA ILE A 575 2.42 33.09 -23.87
C ILE A 575 1.52 34.33 -23.80
N THR A 576 0.52 34.30 -22.93
CA THR A 576 -0.32 35.45 -22.64
C THR A 576 -0.08 35.90 -21.20
N LEU A 577 0.30 37.16 -21.03
CA LEU A 577 0.51 37.78 -19.74
C LEU A 577 -0.56 38.85 -19.52
N ASP A 578 -1.15 38.90 -18.33
CA ASP A 578 -2.12 39.91 -17.93
C ASP A 578 -1.69 40.56 -16.61
N ASP A 579 -0.91 41.63 -16.72
CA ASP A 579 -0.52 42.50 -15.61
C ASP A 579 -0.17 43.89 -16.17
N ALA A 580 -0.98 44.88 -15.80
CA ALA A 580 -0.82 46.27 -16.22
C ALA A 580 -0.04 47.14 -15.22
N THR A 581 0.35 46.59 -14.06
CA THR A 581 0.88 47.36 -12.92
C THR A 581 2.37 47.11 -12.63
N ALA A 582 2.96 46.04 -13.16
CA ALA A 582 4.38 45.69 -12.96
C ALA A 582 5.12 45.33 -14.26
N LYS A 583 6.46 45.11 -14.19
CA LYS A 583 7.20 44.57 -15.35
C LYS A 583 6.94 43.07 -15.49
N THR A 584 6.69 42.64 -16.72
CA THR A 584 6.48 41.23 -17.05
C THR A 584 7.45 40.77 -18.13
N TYR A 585 7.69 39.47 -18.21
CA TYR A 585 8.55 38.89 -19.24
C TYR A 585 7.89 37.67 -19.85
N ALA A 586 7.63 37.69 -21.15
CA ALA A 586 7.24 36.48 -21.86
C ALA A 586 8.36 35.43 -21.75
N ILE A 587 9.62 35.86 -21.98
CA ILE A 587 10.82 35.05 -21.80
C ILE A 587 11.89 35.87 -21.06
N LYS A 588 12.36 35.35 -19.93
CA LYS A 588 13.53 35.87 -19.20
C LYS A 588 14.60 34.78 -19.08
N ALA A 589 15.65 34.87 -19.88
CA ALA A 589 16.86 34.08 -19.73
C ALA A 589 18.03 34.97 -19.29
N ASP A 590 18.92 34.45 -18.45
CA ASP A 590 20.19 35.13 -18.14
C ASP A 590 21.29 34.80 -19.17
N GLY A 591 21.15 33.68 -19.90
CA GLY A 591 22.06 33.19 -20.94
C GLY A 591 21.79 33.76 -22.33
N LYS A 592 21.29 32.94 -23.27
CA LYS A 592 20.88 33.32 -24.64
C LYS A 592 19.46 32.84 -24.93
N VAL A 593 18.77 33.53 -25.83
CA VAL A 593 17.49 33.08 -26.37
C VAL A 593 17.63 32.71 -27.85
N TYR A 594 17.24 31.48 -28.18
CA TYR A 594 17.22 30.94 -29.53
C TYR A 594 15.77 30.66 -29.94
N LEU A 595 15.31 31.27 -31.02
CA LEU A 595 13.92 31.13 -31.50
C LEU A 595 13.91 30.73 -32.97
N LYS A 596 13.16 29.69 -33.31
CA LYS A 596 12.80 29.40 -34.69
C LYS A 596 11.57 30.21 -35.09
N LYS A 597 11.61 30.81 -36.29
CA LYS A 597 10.50 31.61 -36.80
C LYS A 597 9.18 30.81 -36.82
N GLY A 598 8.12 31.41 -36.28
CA GLY A 598 6.78 30.82 -36.23
C GLY A 598 6.50 29.91 -35.04
N CYS A 599 7.48 29.64 -34.18
CA CYS A 599 7.30 28.76 -33.01
C CYS A 599 6.83 29.50 -31.74
N LEU A 600 6.85 30.83 -31.70
CA LEU A 600 6.44 31.63 -30.55
C LEU A 600 5.39 32.68 -30.93
N GLU A 601 4.26 32.69 -30.22
CA GLU A 601 3.27 33.76 -30.16
C GLU A 601 3.21 34.30 -28.72
N TYR A 602 3.19 35.61 -28.53
CA TYR A 602 3.00 36.18 -27.19
C TYR A 602 2.18 37.47 -27.21
N SER A 603 1.44 37.72 -26.13
CA SER A 603 0.57 38.90 -25.95
C SER A 603 0.62 39.44 -24.51
N CYS A 604 0.47 40.75 -24.35
CA CYS A 604 0.42 41.46 -23.07
C CYS A 604 -0.51 42.68 -23.21
N PRO A 605 -1.21 43.17 -22.16
CA PRO A 605 -2.02 44.38 -22.25
C PRO A 605 -1.20 45.62 -22.68
N ASP A 606 -1.80 46.42 -23.57
CA ASP A 606 -1.27 47.71 -24.03
C ASP A 606 -1.21 48.70 -22.85
N SER A 607 -0.03 48.96 -22.30
CA SER A 607 0.21 50.13 -21.45
C SER A 607 1.12 51.12 -22.17
N GLU A 608 0.89 52.43 -21.99
CA GLU A 608 1.61 53.54 -22.63
C GLU A 608 3.13 53.59 -22.33
N VAL A 609 3.66 52.61 -21.59
CA VAL A 609 5.09 52.42 -21.32
C VAL A 609 5.60 51.25 -22.17
N ALA A 610 5.99 51.54 -23.41
CA ALA A 610 6.46 50.57 -24.41
C ALA A 610 7.76 49.80 -24.06
N GLU A 611 8.19 49.74 -22.79
CA GLU A 611 9.42 49.08 -22.34
C GLU A 611 9.22 47.74 -21.59
N ASN A 612 7.98 47.27 -21.41
CA ASN A 612 7.62 46.27 -20.40
C ASN A 612 7.38 44.84 -20.90
N VAL A 613 7.53 44.56 -22.19
CA VAL A 613 7.46 43.18 -22.73
C VAL A 613 8.77 42.87 -23.42
N LYS A 614 9.61 42.05 -22.79
CA LYS A 614 10.95 41.72 -23.30
C LYS A 614 11.13 40.22 -23.37
N VAL A 615 11.65 39.75 -24.50
CA VAL A 615 12.50 38.57 -24.55
C VAL A 615 13.87 39.04 -24.08
N LYS A 616 14.28 38.61 -22.89
CA LYS A 616 15.64 38.84 -22.35
C LYS A 616 16.34 37.49 -22.42
N PRO A 617 17.58 37.37 -22.93
CA PRO A 617 18.73 38.29 -22.82
C PRO A 617 19.30 38.83 -24.15
N SER A 618 20.21 39.79 -24.04
CA SER A 618 21.07 40.24 -25.14
C SER A 618 22.31 39.34 -25.22
N PRO A 619 22.49 38.46 -26.22
CA PRO A 619 21.86 38.46 -27.56
C PRO A 619 20.73 37.42 -27.81
N ILE A 620 19.80 37.79 -28.71
CA ILE A 620 18.70 36.95 -29.25
C ILE A 620 19.09 36.45 -30.65
N PHE A 621 18.88 35.16 -30.92
CA PHE A 621 19.11 34.53 -32.23
C PHE A 621 17.80 34.01 -32.81
N ILE A 622 17.48 34.41 -34.04
CA ILE A 622 16.30 33.95 -34.78
C ILE A 622 16.77 33.18 -36.01
N GLU A 623 16.45 31.88 -36.08
CA GLU A 623 16.71 31.04 -37.25
C GLU A 623 15.52 31.13 -38.23
N GLU A 624 15.81 31.34 -39.52
CA GLU A 624 14.81 31.58 -40.57
C GLU A 624 13.98 30.35 -40.96
#